data_AF-A0A2P4XKD8-F1
#
_entry.id   AF-A0A2P4XKD8-F1
#
_cell.length_a   1.000
_cell.length_b   1.000
_cell.length_c   1.000
_cell.angle_alpha   90.00
_cell.angle_beta   90.00
_cell.angle_gamma   90.00
#
_symmetry.space_group_name_H-M   'P 1'
#
loop_
_entity.id
_entity.type
_entity.pdbx_description
1 polymer ?
#
loop_
_entity_poly.entity_id
_entity_poly.type
_entity_poly.pdbx_seq_one_letter_code
_entity_poly.pdbx_strand_id
1 'polypeptide(L)'
;MSKTEVANGSAAKKKAAPKSRKRKTSDVGALSKVGNSPAKRLSIKWLGRSARSSGTVETFLKHMLFGFGDEAEPLDETAELMEDLVVEYVHAMTKKAMELATIKGKLDTECFIFLIRKDPDERYDRIAELLRANDEFRAALNSGFDPSDEKMY
;
A
#
# COMPACT_ATOMS: atom_id res chain seq x y z
N MET A 1 17.55 -88.55 -9.03
CA MET A 1 17.64 -88.95 -10.44
C MET A 1 17.41 -87.70 -11.30
N SER A 2 18.31 -87.44 -12.25
CA SER A 2 18.12 -86.61 -13.47
C SER A 2 18.03 -85.08 -13.29
N LYS A 3 19.08 -84.30 -13.66
CA LYS A 3 19.29 -83.55 -14.95
C LYS A 3 18.21 -82.45 -15.17
N THR A 4 18.51 -81.16 -15.36
CA THR A 4 19.37 -80.52 -16.39
C THR A 4 19.70 -79.03 -16.09
N GLU A 5 20.94 -78.62 -16.38
CA GLU A 5 21.39 -77.26 -16.77
C GLU A 5 20.86 -76.91 -18.19
N VAL A 6 20.88 -75.71 -18.79
CA VAL A 6 21.96 -74.73 -19.08
C VAL A 6 21.32 -73.49 -19.77
N ALA A 7 21.88 -72.28 -19.56
CA ALA A 7 22.22 -71.25 -20.60
C ALA A 7 22.51 -69.89 -19.93
N ASN A 8 23.78 -69.51 -19.70
CA ASN A 8 24.75 -68.86 -20.60
C ASN A 8 24.49 -67.35 -20.83
N GLY A 9 25.51 -66.50 -20.61
CA GLY A 9 25.49 -65.10 -21.08
C GLY A 9 26.24 -64.07 -20.23
N SER A 10 27.50 -63.84 -20.60
CA SER A 10 28.45 -62.76 -20.24
C SER A 10 27.95 -61.30 -20.16
N ALA A 11 28.56 -60.48 -19.28
CA ALA A 11 29.38 -59.27 -19.62
C ALA A 11 29.30 -58.13 -18.56
N ALA A 12 30.47 -57.62 -18.20
CA ALA A 12 30.70 -56.53 -17.24
C ALA A 12 30.30 -55.14 -17.78
N LYS A 13 29.87 -54.22 -16.90
CA LYS A 13 29.89 -52.77 -17.17
C LYS A 13 30.15 -51.92 -15.91
N LYS A 14 30.95 -50.87 -16.15
CA LYS A 14 31.75 -50.05 -15.22
C LYS A 14 30.92 -49.05 -14.39
N LYS A 15 31.40 -48.76 -13.16
CA LYS A 15 30.94 -47.68 -12.28
C LYS A 15 31.40 -46.30 -12.79
N ALA A 16 30.57 -45.27 -12.68
CA ALA A 16 30.90 -43.86 -12.96
C ALA A 16 30.57 -42.96 -11.75
N ALA A 17 31.44 -41.98 -11.49
CA ALA A 17 31.45 -41.07 -10.34
C ALA A 17 30.53 -39.83 -10.52
N PRO A 18 30.11 -39.15 -9.43
CA PRO A 18 29.21 -37.98 -9.49
C PRO A 18 29.95 -36.64 -9.75
N LYS A 19 29.31 -35.76 -10.53
CA LYS A 19 29.79 -34.43 -10.97
C LYS A 19 29.66 -33.34 -9.90
N SER A 20 30.68 -32.49 -9.79
CA SER A 20 30.78 -31.32 -8.90
C SER A 20 30.09 -30.07 -9.47
N ARG A 21 29.37 -29.33 -8.60
CA ARG A 21 28.59 -28.12 -8.92
C ARG A 21 29.46 -26.86 -8.70
N LYS A 22 29.62 -26.05 -9.76
CA LYS A 22 30.51 -24.88 -9.84
C LYS A 22 29.84 -23.65 -9.17
N ARG A 23 30.48 -23.04 -8.17
CA ARG A 23 30.05 -21.79 -7.52
C ARG A 23 30.50 -20.59 -8.36
N LYS A 24 29.62 -19.60 -8.54
CA LYS A 24 29.90 -18.34 -9.26
C LYS A 24 30.61 -17.38 -8.31
N THR A 25 31.78 -16.90 -8.72
CA THR A 25 32.63 -15.94 -8.00
C THR A 25 32.13 -14.51 -8.24
N SER A 26 32.28 -13.68 -7.21
CA SER A 26 32.08 -12.23 -7.23
C SER A 26 33.12 -11.54 -8.12
N ASP A 27 32.66 -10.66 -9.00
CA ASP A 27 33.53 -9.72 -9.73
C ASP A 27 33.45 -8.34 -9.08
N VAL A 28 34.62 -7.73 -8.95
CA VAL A 28 34.88 -6.51 -8.19
C VAL A 28 35.30 -5.44 -9.20
N GLY A 29 34.56 -4.33 -9.24
CA GLY A 29 35.09 -3.03 -9.65
C GLY A 29 35.12 -2.71 -11.15
N ALA A 30 34.24 -1.79 -11.56
CA ALA A 30 34.52 -0.85 -12.64
C ALA A 30 33.96 0.53 -12.28
N LEU A 31 34.88 1.45 -11.96
CA LEU A 31 34.66 2.86 -11.70
C LEU A 31 34.26 3.57 -13.00
N SER A 32 33.19 4.37 -12.99
CA SER A 32 32.81 5.25 -14.11
C SER A 32 32.26 6.59 -13.59
N LYS A 33 33.18 7.57 -13.56
CA LYS A 33 33.07 9.00 -13.90
C LYS A 33 31.86 9.85 -13.44
N VAL A 34 32.22 10.91 -12.71
CA VAL A 34 31.48 12.13 -12.32
C VAL A 34 30.69 12.78 -13.46
N GLY A 35 29.47 13.27 -13.16
CA GLY A 35 28.81 14.32 -13.95
C GLY A 35 27.29 14.46 -13.72
N ASN A 36 26.89 15.59 -13.11
CA ASN A 36 25.56 16.19 -12.97
C ASN A 36 24.45 15.50 -12.13
N SER A 37 24.16 16.13 -10.98
CA SER A 37 22.86 16.06 -10.31
C SER A 37 21.75 16.60 -11.24
N PRO A 38 20.55 16.04 -11.14
CA PRO A 38 19.50 16.80 -10.47
C PRO A 38 18.93 16.01 -9.30
N ALA A 39 18.47 16.72 -8.28
CA ALA A 39 17.80 16.14 -7.13
C ALA A 39 16.71 15.15 -7.62
N LYS A 40 16.85 13.88 -7.24
CA LYS A 40 15.83 12.87 -7.50
C LYS A 40 14.59 13.29 -6.74
N ARG A 41 13.64 13.92 -7.43
CA ARG A 41 12.25 14.07 -6.99
C ARG A 41 11.76 12.66 -6.69
N LEU A 42 11.65 12.31 -5.41
CA LEU A 42 11.14 11.02 -4.97
C LEU A 42 9.65 10.98 -5.32
N SER A 43 9.33 10.55 -6.55
CA SER A 43 7.96 10.22 -6.91
C SER A 43 7.56 9.02 -6.08
N ILE A 44 6.78 9.24 -5.02
CA ILE A 44 6.12 8.17 -4.28
C ILE A 44 5.00 7.65 -5.18
N LYS A 45 5.35 6.77 -6.12
CA LYS A 45 4.36 6.00 -6.87
C LYS A 45 3.85 4.91 -5.94
N TRP A 46 2.64 5.09 -5.44
CA TRP A 46 1.89 4.09 -4.69
C TRP A 46 1.73 2.83 -5.53
N LEU A 47 2.58 1.83 -5.27
CA LEU A 47 2.53 0.55 -5.98
C LEU A 47 1.41 -0.29 -5.40
N GLY A 48 0.35 -0.50 -6.20
CA GLY A 48 -0.53 -1.66 -6.10
C GLY A 48 -1.83 -1.44 -5.35
N ARG A 49 -2.84 -0.89 -6.05
CA ARG A 49 -4.24 -1.18 -5.74
C ARG A 49 -5.09 -1.12 -7.02
N SER A 50 -5.97 -2.11 -7.12
CA SER A 50 -6.84 -2.46 -8.26
C SER A 50 -7.49 -1.25 -8.96
N ALA A 51 -7.53 -1.31 -10.29
CA ALA A 51 -8.06 -0.32 -11.22
C ALA A 51 -9.57 -0.05 -11.02
N ARG A 52 -9.91 0.74 -10.00
CA ARG A 52 -11.06 1.64 -10.02
C ARG A 52 -10.45 3.03 -10.08
N SER A 53 -10.48 3.66 -11.27
CA SER A 53 -9.97 5.02 -11.56
C SER A 53 -9.25 5.66 -10.36
N SER A 54 -8.04 5.17 -10.06
CA SER A 54 -7.32 5.62 -8.87
C SER A 54 -6.76 6.97 -9.25
N GLY A 55 -7.58 8.00 -9.12
CA GLY A 55 -7.17 9.38 -9.33
C GLY A 55 -5.92 9.67 -8.51
N THR A 56 -5.02 10.49 -9.04
CA THR A 56 -3.93 11.04 -8.25
C THR A 56 -4.51 11.92 -7.14
N VAL A 57 -3.76 12.13 -6.05
CA VAL A 57 -4.21 13.03 -4.97
C VAL A 57 -4.58 14.41 -5.52
N GLU A 58 -3.84 14.89 -6.51
CA GLU A 58 -4.13 16.09 -7.29
C GLU A 58 -5.57 16.11 -7.86
N THR A 59 -6.03 15.02 -8.48
CA THR A 59 -7.40 14.96 -9.03
C THR A 59 -8.46 15.07 -7.94
N PHE A 60 -8.26 14.46 -6.77
CA PHE A 60 -9.18 14.61 -5.64
C PHE A 60 -9.14 16.01 -5.05
N LEU A 61 -7.95 16.62 -4.98
CA LEU A 61 -7.78 17.98 -4.49
C LEU A 61 -8.51 18.99 -5.38
N LYS A 62 -8.45 18.85 -6.72
CA LYS A 62 -9.22 19.70 -7.64
C LYS A 62 -10.73 19.67 -7.34
N HIS A 63 -11.31 18.48 -7.10
CA HIS A 63 -12.72 18.36 -6.72
C HIS A 63 -13.01 18.94 -5.33
N MET A 64 -12.10 18.76 -4.36
CA MET A 64 -12.24 19.34 -3.03
C MET A 64 -12.17 20.86 -3.07
N LEU A 65 -11.22 21.44 -3.80
CA LEU A 65 -11.07 22.89 -4.00
C LEU A 65 -12.37 23.50 -4.51
N PHE A 66 -12.95 22.92 -5.57
CA PHE A 66 -14.27 23.34 -6.06
C PHE A 66 -15.36 23.22 -4.98
N GLY A 67 -15.36 22.13 -4.19
CA GLY A 67 -16.28 21.94 -3.06
C GLY A 67 -16.12 22.98 -1.94
N PHE A 68 -14.96 23.61 -1.82
CA PHE A 68 -14.69 24.72 -0.90
C PHE A 68 -14.91 26.11 -1.53
N GLY A 69 -15.40 26.17 -2.78
CA GLY A 69 -15.76 27.41 -3.47
C GLY A 69 -14.68 27.96 -4.42
N ASP A 70 -13.66 27.17 -4.76
CA ASP A 70 -12.69 27.50 -5.80
C ASP A 70 -13.27 27.31 -7.22
N GLU A 71 -12.48 27.61 -8.25
CA GLU A 71 -12.85 27.38 -9.65
C GLU A 71 -13.01 25.88 -9.98
N ALA A 72 -13.87 25.57 -10.95
CA ALA A 72 -14.13 24.19 -11.39
C ALA A 72 -12.89 23.50 -11.97
N GLU A 73 -11.98 24.28 -12.56
CA GLU A 73 -10.70 23.83 -13.08
C GLU A 73 -9.58 24.73 -12.52
N PRO A 74 -9.14 24.49 -11.27
CA PRO A 74 -8.09 25.29 -10.66
C PRO A 74 -6.74 25.01 -11.34
N LEU A 75 -5.84 25.99 -11.28
CA LEU A 75 -4.52 25.89 -11.90
C LEU A 75 -3.73 24.69 -11.36
N ASP A 76 -3.00 24.00 -12.25
CA ASP A 76 -2.17 22.84 -11.89
C ASP A 76 -1.15 23.18 -10.80
N GLU A 77 -0.56 24.37 -10.85
CA GLU A 77 0.38 24.87 -9.83
C GLU A 77 -0.27 25.02 -8.45
N THR A 78 -1.57 25.39 -8.41
CA THR A 78 -2.33 25.49 -7.15
C THR A 78 -2.62 24.09 -6.60
N ALA A 79 -3.00 23.15 -7.46
CA ALA A 79 -3.23 21.77 -7.05
C ALA A 79 -1.95 21.09 -6.56
N GLU A 80 -0.81 21.33 -7.22
CA GLU A 80 0.51 20.81 -6.81
C GLU A 80 0.95 21.40 -5.46
N LEU A 81 0.80 22.70 -5.26
CA LEU A 81 1.11 23.34 -3.98
C LEU A 81 0.20 22.79 -2.85
N MET A 82 -1.10 22.62 -3.13
CA MET A 82 -2.04 22.06 -2.15
C MET A 82 -1.69 20.61 -1.82
N GLU A 83 -1.20 19.81 -2.77
CA GLU A 83 -0.69 18.47 -2.50
C GLU A 83 0.46 18.51 -1.49
N ASP A 84 1.46 19.37 -1.71
CA ASP A 84 2.61 19.49 -0.81
C ASP A 84 2.18 19.90 0.61
N LEU A 85 1.28 20.89 0.73
CA LEU A 85 0.75 21.35 2.01
C LEU A 85 -0.03 20.25 2.76
N VAL A 86 -0.85 19.48 2.04
CA VAL A 86 -1.63 18.38 2.62
C VAL A 86 -0.71 17.26 3.07
N VAL A 87 0.29 16.89 2.28
CA VAL A 87 1.28 15.85 2.65
C VAL A 87 2.04 16.27 3.90
N GLU A 88 2.49 17.52 3.98
CA GLU A 88 3.16 18.04 5.16
C GLU A 88 2.25 18.02 6.40
N TYR A 89 1.00 18.46 6.25
CA TYR A 89 0.02 18.46 7.33
C TYR A 89 -0.25 17.05 7.87
N VAL A 90 -0.51 16.09 6.98
CA VAL A 90 -0.77 14.69 7.36
C VAL A 90 0.45 14.11 8.07
N HIS A 91 1.66 14.40 7.59
CA HIS A 91 2.89 13.93 8.23
C HIS A 91 3.08 14.52 9.63
N ALA A 92 2.86 15.83 9.80
CA ALA A 92 2.96 16.50 11.09
C ALA A 92 1.90 16.02 12.09
N MET A 93 0.66 15.84 11.63
CA MET A 93 -0.44 15.30 12.45
C MET A 93 -0.17 13.86 12.88
N THR A 94 0.30 13.02 11.96
CA THR A 94 0.58 11.61 12.25
C THR A 94 1.73 11.45 13.24
N LYS A 95 2.78 12.27 13.15
CA LYS A 95 3.87 12.29 14.15
C LYS A 95 3.35 12.57 15.55
N LYS A 96 2.55 13.63 15.71
CA LYS A 96 1.93 13.97 17.01
C LYS A 96 0.99 12.85 17.50
N ALA A 97 0.25 12.22 16.60
CA ALA A 97 -0.65 11.12 16.96
C ALA A 97 0.13 9.88 17.40
N MET A 98 1.29 9.61 16.78
CA MET A 98 2.18 8.53 17.18
C MET A 98 2.79 8.76 18.57
N GLU A 99 3.16 10.00 18.91
CA GLU A 99 3.62 10.35 20.27
C GLU A 99 2.54 10.11 21.33
N LEU A 100 1.27 10.34 21.01
CA LEU A 100 0.16 9.99 21.91
C LEU A 100 -0.07 8.47 21.95
N ALA A 101 0.11 7.79 20.83
CA ALA A 101 -0.03 6.35 20.72
C ALA A 101 1.01 5.59 21.53
N THR A 102 2.23 6.11 21.73
CA THR A 102 3.23 5.48 22.60
C THR A 102 2.79 5.47 24.07
N ILE A 103 2.12 6.54 24.52
CA ILE A 103 1.57 6.64 25.88
C ILE A 103 0.34 5.73 26.02
N LYS A 104 -0.55 5.75 25.02
CA LYS A 104 -1.79 4.96 25.00
C LYS A 104 -1.55 3.46 24.75
N GLY A 105 -0.42 3.10 24.15
CA GLY A 105 -0.05 1.74 23.75
C GLY A 105 -0.62 1.28 22.39
N LYS A 106 -1.48 2.08 21.75
CA LYS A 106 -1.98 1.83 20.39
C LYS A 106 -2.28 3.12 19.63
N LEU A 107 -2.08 3.11 18.32
CA LEU A 107 -2.53 4.17 17.43
C LEU A 107 -3.99 3.92 17.05
N ASP A 108 -4.87 4.81 17.47
CA ASP A 108 -6.32 4.71 17.26
C ASP A 108 -6.92 6.07 16.88
N THR A 109 -8.17 6.09 16.44
CA THR A 109 -8.91 7.31 16.07
C THR A 109 -8.92 8.36 17.18
N GLU A 110 -9.03 7.92 18.44
CA GLU A 110 -8.96 8.79 19.62
C GLU A 110 -7.66 9.60 19.70
N CYS A 111 -6.53 9.07 19.21
CA CYS A 111 -5.26 9.80 19.20
C CYS A 111 -5.36 11.04 18.31
N PHE A 112 -6.06 10.94 17.18
CA PHE A 112 -6.30 12.06 16.28
C PHE A 112 -7.37 13.02 16.83
N ILE A 113 -8.45 12.50 17.40
CA ILE A 113 -9.50 13.30 18.03
C ILE A 113 -8.91 14.18 19.15
N PHE A 114 -8.00 13.62 19.95
CA PHE A 114 -7.34 14.37 21.01
C PHE A 114 -6.47 15.53 20.48
N LEU A 115 -5.90 15.42 19.28
CA LEU A 115 -5.15 16.52 18.68
C LEU A 115 -6.08 17.64 18.19
N ILE A 116 -7.26 17.29 17.67
CA ILE A 116 -8.21 18.21 17.04
C ILE A 116 -9.13 18.89 18.06
N ARG A 117 -9.23 18.38 19.28
CA ARG A 117 -10.13 18.86 20.36
C ARG A 117 -10.12 20.37 20.67
N LYS A 118 -9.11 21.11 20.19
CA LYS A 118 -9.02 22.57 20.40
C LYS A 118 -9.91 23.36 19.43
N ASP A 119 -10.43 22.73 18.39
CA ASP A 119 -11.35 23.32 17.41
C ASP A 119 -12.78 22.74 17.61
N PRO A 120 -13.49 23.11 18.70
CA PRO A 120 -14.72 22.43 19.10
C PRO A 120 -15.88 22.63 18.13
N ASP A 121 -16.05 23.84 17.58
CA ASP A 121 -17.34 24.25 17.01
C ASP A 121 -17.63 23.70 15.60
N GLU A 122 -16.60 23.34 14.82
CA GLU A 122 -16.79 22.88 13.43
C GLU A 122 -16.24 21.47 13.17
N ARG A 123 -15.16 21.08 13.84
CA ARG A 123 -14.43 19.84 13.51
C ARG A 123 -14.78 18.69 14.43
N TYR A 124 -14.93 18.95 15.74
CA TYR A 124 -15.14 17.90 16.72
C TYR A 124 -16.50 17.20 16.54
N ASP A 125 -17.58 17.97 16.46
CA ASP A 125 -18.93 17.44 16.27
C ASP A 125 -19.06 16.71 14.93
N ARG A 126 -18.46 17.29 13.88
CA ARG A 126 -18.46 16.68 12.54
C ARG A 126 -17.76 15.33 12.52
N ILE A 127 -16.66 15.15 13.26
CA ILE A 127 -15.99 13.86 13.38
C ILE A 127 -16.90 12.82 14.03
N ALA A 128 -17.61 13.21 15.10
CA ALA A 128 -18.53 12.31 15.79
C ALA A 128 -19.68 11.85 14.86
N GLU A 129 -20.26 12.77 14.09
CA GLU A 129 -21.28 12.44 13.07
C GLU A 129 -20.75 11.47 12.01
N LEU A 130 -19.57 11.73 11.46
CA LEU A 130 -18.99 10.92 10.39
C LEU A 130 -18.63 9.50 10.87
N LEU A 131 -18.12 9.36 12.09
CA LEU A 131 -17.84 8.05 12.67
C LEU A 131 -19.12 7.25 12.88
N ARG A 132 -20.17 7.90 13.42
CA ARG A 132 -21.48 7.27 13.58
C ARG A 132 -22.06 6.80 12.24
N ALA A 133 -22.04 7.66 11.22
CA ALA A 133 -22.50 7.28 9.88
C ALA A 133 -21.68 6.12 9.31
N ASN A 134 -20.36 6.09 9.53
CA ASN A 134 -19.52 4.99 9.08
C ASN A 134 -19.90 3.66 9.75
N ASP A 135 -20.20 3.67 11.05
CA ASP A 135 -20.64 2.48 11.78
C ASP A 135 -22.00 1.97 11.25
N GLU A 136 -22.93 2.87 10.96
CA GLU A 136 -24.23 2.55 10.33
C GLU A 136 -24.04 1.93 8.93
N PHE A 137 -23.16 2.49 8.09
CA PHE A 137 -22.83 1.91 6.79
C PHE A 137 -22.19 0.53 6.91
N ARG A 138 -21.25 0.35 7.85
CA ARG A 138 -20.62 -0.95 8.11
C ARG A 138 -21.63 -1.98 8.59
N ALA A 139 -22.57 -1.58 9.45
CA ALA A 139 -23.65 -2.45 9.90
C ALA A 139 -24.55 -2.90 8.74
N ALA A 140 -24.93 -1.98 7.85
CA ALA A 140 -25.73 -2.30 6.66
C ALA A 140 -24.99 -3.22 5.68
N LEU A 141 -23.68 -3.02 5.47
CA LEU A 141 -22.88 -3.91 4.63
C LEU A 141 -22.72 -5.31 5.25
N ASN A 142 -22.67 -5.39 6.58
CA ASN A 142 -22.51 -6.65 7.31
C ASN A 142 -23.85 -7.34 7.62
N SER A 143 -25.00 -6.69 7.39
CA SER A 143 -26.32 -7.27 7.67
C SER A 143 -26.75 -8.32 6.64
N GLY A 144 -25.93 -8.60 5.62
CA GLY A 144 -26.25 -9.52 4.54
C GLY A 144 -27.32 -9.00 3.58
N PHE A 145 -27.56 -7.68 3.58
CA PHE A 145 -28.49 -7.03 2.65
C PHE A 145 -27.87 -6.98 1.25
N ASP A 146 -28.35 -7.84 0.35
CA ASP A 146 -28.07 -7.74 -1.08
C ASP A 146 -29.21 -6.96 -1.76
N PRO A 147 -28.98 -5.73 -2.25
CA PRO A 147 -30.01 -4.98 -2.97
C PRO A 147 -30.45 -5.64 -4.29
N SER A 148 -29.76 -6.70 -4.74
CA SER A 148 -30.14 -7.53 -5.88
C SER A 148 -30.91 -8.81 -5.53
N ASP A 149 -31.14 -9.09 -4.24
CA ASP A 149 -32.00 -10.20 -3.83
C ASP A 149 -33.46 -9.89 -4.19
N GLU A 150 -33.85 -10.33 -5.39
CA GLU A 150 -35.20 -10.26 -5.99
C GLU A 150 -36.32 -10.95 -5.17
N LYS A 151 -36.01 -11.52 -4.00
CA LYS A 151 -36.96 -12.29 -3.17
C LYS A 151 -37.84 -11.46 -2.23
N MET A 152 -37.88 -10.13 -2.38
CA MET A 152 -38.67 -9.24 -1.54
C MET A 152 -39.95 -8.69 -2.20
N TYR A 153 -40.39 -9.27 -3.33
CA TYR A 153 -41.70 -9.03 -3.93
C TYR A 153 -42.37 -10.33 -4.37
#